data_AF-A0A7S4HTJ6-F1
#
_entry.id   AF-A0A7S4HTJ6-F1
#
_cell.length_a   1.000
_cell.length_b   1.000
_cell.length_c   1.000
_cell.angle_alpha   90.00
_cell.angle_beta   90.00
_cell.angle_gamma   90.00
#
_symmetry.space_group_name_H-M   'P 1'
#
loop_
_entity.id
_entity.type
_entity.pdbx_description
1 polymer ?
#
loop_
_entity_poly.entity_id
_entity_poly.type
_entity_poly.pdbx_seq_one_letter_code
_entity_poly.pdbx_strand_id
1 'polypeptide(L)'
;KDTKKDDSSSSDSSSDSSESSEEKNDKRQKEESPDIEEPPKKVQKTNPSPRTPNTPFKRVDESQAARWKQGFGDNSFRNKRGDEYGRKASDDLIKVRGKDFRHEKTKKKRGSYRGGPITTSVNSFQFSDS
;
A
#
# COMPACT_ATOMS: atom_id res chain seq x y z
N LYS A 1 -8.30 -59.44 19.34
CA LYS A 1 -9.28 -58.40 19.74
C LYS A 1 -8.70 -57.11 19.20
N ASP A 2 -8.93 -56.89 17.92
CA ASP A 2 -8.18 -55.95 17.08
C ASP A 2 -9.06 -54.73 16.89
N THR A 3 -8.72 -53.65 17.59
CA THR A 3 -9.43 -52.38 17.50
C THR A 3 -9.00 -51.66 16.23
N LYS A 4 -9.91 -51.63 15.26
CA LYS A 4 -9.81 -50.88 14.00
C LYS A 4 -9.91 -49.38 14.32
N LYS A 5 -8.95 -48.58 13.83
CA LYS A 5 -8.96 -47.11 13.88
C LYS A 5 -9.87 -46.57 12.78
N ASP A 6 -10.77 -45.68 13.17
CA ASP A 6 -11.63 -44.88 12.30
C ASP A 6 -10.92 -43.56 11.94
N ASP A 7 -10.46 -43.46 10.69
CA ASP A 7 -10.04 -42.21 10.07
C ASP A 7 -11.30 -41.46 9.59
N SER A 8 -11.56 -40.30 10.18
CA SER A 8 -12.62 -39.38 9.75
C SER A 8 -12.06 -38.42 8.71
N SER A 9 -12.37 -38.68 7.44
CA SER A 9 -12.14 -37.77 6.32
C SER A 9 -13.23 -36.70 6.29
N SER A 10 -12.95 -35.49 6.75
CA SER A 10 -13.84 -34.34 6.55
C SER A 10 -13.60 -33.73 5.17
N SER A 11 -14.45 -34.10 4.22
CA SER A 11 -14.61 -33.45 2.91
C SER A 11 -15.31 -32.11 3.06
N ASP A 12 -14.64 -31.01 2.70
CA ASP A 12 -15.30 -29.73 2.42
C ASP A 12 -15.40 -29.57 0.90
N SER A 13 -16.56 -29.96 0.38
CA SER A 13 -16.98 -29.76 -0.99
C SER A 13 -17.88 -28.53 -1.01
N SER A 14 -17.37 -27.45 -1.58
CA SER A 14 -18.18 -26.27 -1.93
C SER A 14 -17.84 -25.90 -3.39
N SER A 15 -18.67 -26.35 -4.31
CA SER A 15 -18.67 -25.99 -5.73
C SER A 15 -20.08 -25.53 -6.10
N ASP A 16 -20.22 -24.28 -6.57
CA ASP A 16 -21.21 -23.81 -7.54
C ASP A 16 -20.80 -22.38 -7.97
N SER A 17 -20.32 -22.16 -9.21
CA SER A 17 -21.06 -21.82 -10.46
C SER A 17 -21.73 -20.42 -10.38
N SER A 18 -21.68 -19.47 -11.32
CA SER A 18 -21.22 -19.37 -12.71
C SER A 18 -21.18 -17.87 -13.14
N GLU A 19 -20.28 -17.57 -14.08
CA GLU A 19 -20.39 -16.73 -15.30
C GLU A 19 -21.14 -15.37 -15.37
N SER A 20 -20.40 -14.43 -15.98
CA SER A 20 -20.80 -13.40 -16.96
C SER A 20 -21.38 -12.04 -16.53
N SER A 21 -20.59 -11.00 -16.83
CA SER A 21 -21.07 -9.82 -17.57
C SER A 21 -19.86 -9.11 -18.20
N GLU A 22 -19.56 -9.49 -19.44
CA GLU A 22 -18.90 -8.59 -20.37
C GLU A 22 -19.95 -7.57 -20.87
N GLU A 23 -19.75 -6.29 -20.58
CA GLU A 23 -20.41 -5.22 -21.33
C GLU A 23 -19.34 -4.33 -21.98
N LYS A 24 -19.29 -4.42 -23.31
CA LYS A 24 -18.71 -3.41 -24.20
C LYS A 24 -19.78 -2.38 -24.53
N ASN A 25 -19.45 -1.11 -24.30
CA ASN A 25 -19.69 0.06 -25.16
C ASN A 25 -19.88 1.29 -24.27
N ASP A 26 -19.05 2.32 -24.45
CA ASP A 26 -19.60 3.51 -25.11
C ASP A 26 -18.51 4.41 -25.69
N LYS A 27 -18.79 4.88 -26.89
CA LYS A 27 -17.96 5.67 -27.78
C LYS A 27 -18.32 7.13 -27.51
N ARG A 28 -17.60 7.81 -26.62
CA ARG A 28 -17.81 9.25 -26.42
C ARG A 28 -17.19 10.05 -27.57
N GLN A 29 -18.09 10.60 -28.37
CA GLN A 29 -17.82 11.61 -29.38
C GLN A 29 -17.38 12.91 -28.72
N LYS A 30 -16.41 13.52 -29.41
CA LYS A 30 -15.97 14.92 -29.45
C LYS A 30 -16.96 15.93 -28.86
N GLU A 31 -16.52 16.65 -27.82
CA GLU A 31 -16.97 18.02 -27.57
C GLU A 31 -15.76 18.97 -27.64
N GLU A 32 -15.98 20.05 -28.37
CA GLU A 32 -15.04 21.10 -28.75
C GLU A 32 -15.21 22.24 -27.75
N SER A 33 -14.14 22.63 -27.07
CA SER A 33 -14.12 23.81 -26.20
C SER A 33 -12.81 24.59 -26.43
N PRO A 34 -12.86 25.92 -26.35
CA PRO A 34 -12.08 26.83 -27.19
C PRO A 34 -10.62 27.00 -26.77
N ASP A 35 -9.84 27.38 -27.78
CA ASP A 35 -8.50 27.96 -27.78
C ASP A 35 -8.07 28.57 -26.44
N ILE A 36 -7.10 27.93 -25.77
CA ILE A 36 -6.33 28.52 -24.68
C ILE A 36 -4.88 28.55 -25.13
N GLU A 37 -4.37 29.78 -25.10
CA GLU A 37 -3.08 30.28 -25.54
C GLU A 37 -1.87 29.46 -25.04
N GLU A 38 -0.90 29.34 -25.96
CA GLU A 38 0.54 29.03 -25.85
C GLU A 38 1.07 28.13 -24.71
N PRO A 39 1.83 27.06 -25.03
CA PRO A 39 2.50 26.25 -24.02
C PRO A 39 3.65 27.03 -23.35
N PRO A 40 3.82 26.92 -22.01
CA PRO A 40 4.93 27.57 -21.32
C PRO A 40 6.28 27.04 -21.82
N LYS A 41 7.17 28.01 -22.02
CA LYS A 41 8.52 27.93 -22.59
C LYS A 41 9.33 26.72 -22.10
N LYS A 42 9.99 26.08 -23.05
CA LYS A 42 10.97 24.99 -22.91
C LYS A 42 11.85 25.17 -21.66
N VAL A 43 11.67 24.27 -20.69
CA VAL A 43 12.62 24.08 -19.60
C VAL A 43 13.95 23.70 -20.23
N GLN A 44 14.98 24.51 -19.97
CA GLN A 44 16.33 24.31 -20.49
C GLN A 44 16.83 22.94 -19.99
N LYS A 45 17.12 22.04 -20.93
CA LYS A 45 17.73 20.74 -20.63
C LYS A 45 19.12 21.03 -20.07
N THR A 46 19.31 20.85 -18.78
CA THR A 46 20.64 20.76 -18.18
C THR A 46 21.38 19.62 -18.86
N ASN A 47 22.64 19.85 -19.23
CA ASN A 47 23.48 18.88 -19.93
C ASN A 47 23.42 17.51 -19.24
N PRO A 48 23.17 16.41 -19.97
CA PRO A 48 23.07 15.09 -19.37
C PRO A 48 24.41 14.74 -18.71
N SER A 49 24.38 14.53 -17.40
CA SER A 49 25.51 13.97 -16.66
C SER A 49 25.98 12.66 -17.34
N PRO A 50 27.29 12.38 -17.40
CA PRO A 50 27.81 11.18 -18.06
C PRO A 50 27.13 9.93 -17.51
N ARG A 51 26.45 9.20 -18.39
CA ARG A 51 25.75 7.94 -18.05
C ARG A 51 26.80 6.87 -17.80
N THR A 52 26.72 6.22 -16.66
CA THR A 52 27.56 5.06 -16.36
C THR A 52 27.10 3.88 -17.24
N PRO A 53 28.02 3.17 -17.93
CA PRO A 53 27.65 2.00 -18.71
C PRO A 53 27.09 0.91 -17.78
N ASN A 54 26.19 0.06 -18.30
CA ASN A 54 25.57 -1.05 -17.58
C ASN A 54 24.62 -0.70 -16.41
N THR A 55 24.21 0.56 -16.22
CA THR A 55 23.20 0.89 -15.20
C THR A 55 21.76 0.80 -15.74
N PRO A 56 20.86 0.07 -15.08
CA PRO A 56 19.45 0.06 -15.44
C PRO A 56 18.82 1.45 -15.21
N PHE A 57 17.77 1.76 -15.97
CA PHE A 57 17.02 2.99 -15.77
C PHE A 57 16.39 3.04 -14.37
N LYS A 58 16.61 4.13 -13.65
CA LYS A 58 16.02 4.42 -12.34
C LYS A 58 15.12 5.65 -12.47
N ARG A 59 13.95 5.60 -11.85
CA ARG A 59 13.00 6.73 -11.80
C ARG A 59 13.37 7.77 -10.73
N VAL A 60 14.15 7.35 -9.74
CA VAL A 60 14.56 8.18 -8.61
C VAL A 60 16.03 8.52 -8.79
N ASP A 61 16.34 9.81 -8.77
CA ASP A 61 17.71 10.30 -8.76
C ASP A 61 18.32 10.11 -7.38
N GLU A 62 19.35 9.28 -7.28
CA GLU A 62 20.01 8.96 -6.00
C GLU A 62 20.65 10.19 -5.34
N SER A 63 21.14 11.14 -6.14
CA SER A 63 21.69 12.41 -5.65
C SER A 63 20.65 13.30 -4.98
N GLN A 64 19.39 13.24 -5.45
CA GLN A 64 18.27 13.96 -4.84
C GLN A 64 17.76 13.23 -3.60
N ALA A 65 17.67 11.89 -3.65
CA ALA A 65 17.28 11.08 -2.51
C ALA A 65 18.25 11.22 -1.32
N ALA A 66 19.56 11.33 -1.59
CA ALA A 66 20.58 11.56 -0.57
C ALA A 66 20.46 12.92 0.13
N ARG A 67 19.77 13.90 -0.49
CA ARG A 67 19.52 15.22 0.11
C ARG A 67 18.33 15.22 1.08
N TRP A 68 17.54 14.16 1.15
CA TRP A 68 16.41 14.10 2.08
C TRP A 68 16.92 14.11 3.54
N LYS A 69 16.30 14.95 4.38
CA LYS A 69 16.69 15.09 5.79
C LYS A 69 16.54 13.75 6.52
N GLN A 70 17.44 13.51 7.47
CA GLN A 70 17.43 12.33 8.33
C GLN A 70 16.12 12.27 9.13
N GLY A 71 15.22 11.35 8.75
CA GLY A 71 13.88 11.21 9.33
C GLY A 71 12.77 10.97 8.32
N PHE A 72 12.96 11.38 7.05
CA PHE A 72 11.98 11.16 5.97
C PHE A 72 12.19 9.86 5.19
N GLY A 73 13.26 9.10 5.50
CA GLY A 73 13.57 7.84 4.82
C GLY A 73 12.84 6.61 5.38
N ASP A 74 12.27 6.71 6.59
CA ASP A 74 11.61 5.57 7.24
C ASP A 74 10.08 5.76 7.29
N ASN A 75 9.39 5.01 6.44
CA ASN A 75 7.92 4.95 6.37
C ASN A 75 7.33 3.83 7.24
N SER A 76 8.12 3.16 8.07
CA SER A 76 7.63 2.12 8.96
C SER A 76 6.66 2.67 10.00
N PHE A 77 5.71 1.84 10.44
CA PHE A 77 4.79 2.21 11.51
C PHE A 77 5.54 2.56 12.81
N ARG A 78 6.73 2.00 13.03
CA ARG A 78 7.55 2.25 14.24
C ARG A 78 8.01 3.71 14.35
N ASN A 79 8.17 4.39 13.22
CA ASN A 79 8.53 5.81 13.19
C ASN A 79 7.32 6.72 13.48
N LYS A 80 6.09 6.21 13.39
CA LYS A 80 4.88 6.97 13.74
C LYS A 80 4.84 7.23 15.24
N ARG A 81 4.79 8.51 15.61
CA ARG A 81 4.69 8.94 17.02
C ARG A 81 3.23 9.11 17.43
N GLY A 82 2.94 8.89 18.70
CA GLY A 82 1.67 9.28 19.31
C GLY A 82 0.42 8.43 18.98
N ASP A 83 0.56 7.25 18.36
CA ASP A 83 -0.56 6.36 18.06
C ASP A 83 -0.50 5.06 18.88
N GLU A 84 -1.23 5.01 19.99
CA GLU A 84 -1.27 3.83 20.85
C GLU A 84 -2.15 2.70 20.27
N TYR A 85 -3.29 3.08 19.68
CA TYR A 85 -4.26 2.15 19.08
C TYR A 85 -3.65 1.40 17.90
N GLY A 86 -3.03 2.12 16.95
CA GLY A 86 -2.35 1.51 15.83
C GLY A 86 -1.12 0.70 16.26
N ARG A 87 -0.39 1.14 17.29
CA ARG A 87 0.81 0.45 17.79
C ARG A 87 0.51 -0.95 18.30
N LYS A 88 -0.49 -1.09 19.18
CA LYS A 88 -0.87 -2.43 19.66
C LYS A 88 -1.34 -3.34 18.51
N ALA A 89 -2.00 -2.78 17.50
CA ALA A 89 -2.47 -3.55 16.35
C ALA A 89 -1.29 -4.01 15.49
N SER A 90 -0.31 -3.14 15.28
CA SER A 90 0.94 -3.46 14.61
C SER A 90 1.68 -4.56 15.36
N ASP A 91 1.86 -4.44 16.68
CA ASP A 91 2.59 -5.43 17.49
C ASP A 91 1.95 -6.83 17.47
N ASP A 92 0.63 -6.91 17.32
CA ASP A 92 -0.09 -8.17 17.15
C ASP A 92 0.03 -8.71 15.72
N LEU A 93 -0.39 -7.91 14.74
CA LEU A 93 -0.56 -8.37 13.37
C LEU A 93 0.75 -8.53 12.60
N ILE A 94 1.85 -7.89 13.03
CA ILE A 94 3.15 -8.01 12.36
C ILE A 94 3.77 -9.40 12.51
N LYS A 95 3.32 -10.17 13.51
CA LYS A 95 3.80 -11.54 13.80
C LYS A 95 3.36 -12.55 12.73
N VAL A 96 2.25 -12.28 12.05
CA VAL A 96 1.66 -13.18 11.07
C VAL A 96 1.67 -12.58 9.67
N ARG A 97 1.69 -13.45 8.66
CA ARG A 97 1.66 -13.07 7.24
C ARG A 97 0.69 -13.97 6.47
N GLY A 98 0.31 -13.54 5.26
CA GLY A 98 -0.48 -14.36 4.33
C GLY A 98 -1.87 -14.75 4.85
N LYS A 99 -2.19 -16.06 4.81
CA LYS A 99 -3.49 -16.61 5.22
C LYS A 99 -3.76 -16.37 6.70
N ASP A 100 -2.76 -16.55 7.55
CA ASP A 100 -2.89 -16.36 9.00
C ASP A 100 -3.15 -14.90 9.36
N PHE A 101 -2.54 -13.95 8.64
CA PHE A 101 -2.84 -12.53 8.79
C PHE A 101 -4.32 -12.24 8.53
N ARG A 102 -4.93 -12.83 7.48
CA ARG A 102 -6.36 -12.63 7.19
C ARG A 102 -7.22 -13.16 8.33
N HIS A 103 -6.91 -14.34 8.87
CA HIS A 103 -7.64 -14.93 9.98
C HIS A 103 -7.48 -14.11 11.26
N GLU A 104 -6.25 -13.73 11.62
CA GLU A 104 -5.96 -12.98 12.83
C GLU A 104 -6.56 -11.58 12.77
N LYS A 105 -6.42 -10.87 11.65
CA LYS A 105 -7.10 -9.59 11.42
C LYS A 105 -8.61 -9.73 11.60
N THR A 106 -9.23 -10.77 11.04
CA THR A 106 -10.69 -10.97 11.13
C THR A 106 -11.11 -11.26 12.57
N LYS A 107 -10.36 -12.10 13.30
CA LYS A 107 -10.58 -12.38 14.72
C LYS A 107 -10.50 -11.11 15.56
N LYS A 108 -9.47 -10.29 15.34
CA LYS A 108 -9.27 -9.02 16.05
C LYS A 108 -10.36 -8.00 15.70
N LYS A 109 -10.76 -7.89 14.41
CA LYS A 109 -11.84 -7.01 13.92
C LYS A 109 -13.21 -7.36 14.53
N ARG A 110 -13.55 -8.65 14.67
CA ARG A 110 -14.90 -9.09 15.05
C ARG A 110 -15.34 -8.70 16.47
N GLY A 111 -14.50 -8.00 17.23
CA GLY A 111 -14.89 -7.34 18.48
C GLY A 111 -13.97 -7.60 19.66
N SER A 112 -12.91 -8.39 19.49
CA SER A 112 -11.98 -8.70 20.57
C SER A 112 -10.85 -7.67 20.72
N TYR A 113 -10.58 -6.87 19.68
CA TYR A 113 -9.45 -5.93 19.74
C TYR A 113 -9.76 -4.67 20.55
N ARG A 114 -9.00 -4.46 21.63
CA ARG A 114 -9.02 -3.24 22.44
C ARG A 114 -7.63 -2.60 22.46
N GLY A 115 -7.36 -1.80 21.43
CA GLY A 115 -6.06 -1.19 21.15
C GLY A 115 -5.66 0.00 22.03
N GLY A 116 -6.49 0.43 22.98
CA GLY A 116 -6.28 1.68 23.72
C GLY A 116 -7.13 2.84 23.17
N PRO A 117 -6.88 4.08 23.59
CA PRO A 117 -7.65 5.23 23.13
C PRO A 117 -7.31 5.59 21.68
N ILE A 118 -8.30 6.05 20.92
CA ILE A 118 -8.10 6.64 19.60
C ILE A 118 -7.66 8.09 19.81
N THR A 119 -6.43 8.40 19.40
CA THR A 119 -5.87 9.75 19.47
C THR A 119 -6.34 10.59 18.29
N THR A 120 -6.80 11.82 18.54
CA THR A 120 -7.15 12.81 17.50
C THR A 120 -6.02 13.80 17.20
N SER A 121 -4.82 13.58 17.75
CA SER A 121 -3.66 14.46 17.59
C SER A 121 -3.10 14.45 16.17
N VAL A 122 -2.49 15.56 15.78
CA VAL A 122 -1.82 15.72 14.48
C VAL A 122 -0.37 15.23 14.58
N ASN A 123 0.01 14.30 13.69
CA ASN A 123 1.36 13.70 13.65
C ASN A 123 2.13 14.08 12.36
N SER A 124 1.85 15.24 11.78
CA SER A 124 2.50 15.74 10.56
C SER A 124 3.83 16.42 10.86
N PHE A 125 4.77 16.36 9.91
CA PHE A 125 6.02 17.11 9.94
C PHE A 125 5.87 18.39 9.13
N GLN A 126 6.35 19.53 9.67
CA GLN A 126 6.41 20.78 8.93
C GLN A 126 7.68 20.83 8.07
N PHE A 127 7.52 21.25 6.81
CA PHE A 127 8.64 21.51 5.93
C PHE A 127 9.15 22.93 6.15
N SER A 128 10.47 23.10 6.08
CA SER A 128 11.11 24.38 6.40
C SER A 128 11.07 25.39 5.25
N ASP A 129 10.67 24.95 4.06
CA ASP A 129 10.66 25.70 2.80
C ASP A 129 9.25 26.04 2.31
N SER A 130 8.24 25.99 3.21
CA SER A 130 6.85 26.40 2.93
C SER A 130 6.64 27.89 3.08
#